data_AF-A0A7J4VBK3-F1
#
_entry.id   AF-A0A7J4VBK3-F1
#
_cell.length_a   1.000
_cell.length_b   1.000
_cell.length_c   1.000
_cell.angle_alpha   90.00
_cell.angle_beta   90.00
_cell.angle_gamma   90.00
#
_symmetry.space_group_name_H-M   'P 1'
#
loop_
_entity.id
_entity.type
_entity.pdbx_description
1 polymer ?
#
loop_
_entity_poly.entity_id
_entity_poly.type
_entity_poly.pdbx_seq_one_letter_code
_entity_poly.pdbx_strand_id
1 'polypeptide(L)'
;MYFAEQEQERYTNLLSSDLGKSLFPNGSKKAGIFHGKPVLHRIDSSHSNENLEPSIRDSALKYLSEISSENPHAQKKKRYVVTNNLCNSNVSYLNFWFAFNNDPEKLKKLLISLGFDVAELIDIRNDRSHTKASQPIFVGFEYGGKKDYLRSHLHELNGSTQPHSTYSDFYFRFRRTDGKIQTVIGEWKYTEDHRYSARKLKSRLKRKIEEYIPFFGNLNLPKNFDHYELAFDPFRQIARLQLLAHEMEKASEHNTDEVSLLLVTPKANKNFNFDIIPKQLSNLGTSVFEIWEKVAPKNRFKGVYLEDLFKLITTDECYPDYNWLNYQNVRYNLSGLAKSQVHTTIVESGKTQEKVISTPKRYAVIADKFEVEQLQIELRDKFLENSDEKDLVGKLPIT
;
A
#
# COMPACT_ATOMS: atom_id res chain seq x y z
N MET A 1 -21.19 8.78 10.20
CA MET A 1 -20.76 8.48 8.82
C MET A 1 -19.62 7.49 8.89
N TYR A 2 -19.69 6.38 8.16
CA TYR A 2 -18.65 5.35 8.15
C TYR A 2 -17.44 5.80 7.33
N PHE A 3 -16.28 5.16 7.51
CA PHE A 3 -15.05 5.58 6.83
C PHE A 3 -15.19 5.59 5.30
N ALA A 4 -15.81 4.56 4.73
CA ALA A 4 -16.07 4.51 3.29
C ALA A 4 -16.94 5.67 2.80
N GLU A 5 -17.96 6.06 3.56
CA GLU A 5 -18.85 7.19 3.22
C GLU A 5 -18.10 8.52 3.34
N GLN A 6 -17.26 8.69 4.37
CA GLN A 6 -16.41 9.87 4.54
C GLN A 6 -15.43 10.03 3.37
N GLU A 7 -14.82 8.94 2.91
CA GLU A 7 -13.90 8.98 1.77
C GLU A 7 -14.62 9.24 0.44
N GLN A 8 -15.85 8.75 0.27
CA GLN A 8 -16.67 9.08 -0.89
C GLN A 8 -17.02 10.57 -0.93
N GLU A 9 -17.40 11.16 0.21
CA GLU A 9 -17.65 12.59 0.33
C GLU A 9 -16.36 13.39 0.04
N ARG A 10 -15.24 13.01 0.65
CA ARG A 10 -13.94 13.64 0.43
C ARG A 10 -13.55 13.63 -1.05
N TYR A 11 -13.75 12.51 -1.75
CA TYR A 11 -13.43 12.43 -3.17
C TYR A 11 -14.38 13.18 -4.07
N THR A 12 -15.66 13.26 -3.70
CA THR A 12 -16.61 14.14 -4.38
C THR A 12 -16.14 15.60 -4.31
N ASN A 13 -15.68 16.03 -3.13
CA ASN A 13 -15.13 17.38 -2.93
C ASN A 13 -13.77 17.58 -3.61
N LEU A 14 -12.90 16.56 -3.61
CA LEU A 14 -11.62 16.63 -4.31
C LEU A 14 -11.86 16.84 -5.80
N LEU A 15 -12.72 16.03 -6.43
CA LEU A 15 -12.98 16.08 -7.87
C LEU A 15 -13.58 17.39 -8.36
N SER A 16 -14.31 18.12 -7.50
CA SER A 16 -14.85 19.45 -7.84
C SER A 16 -13.84 20.58 -7.63
N SER A 17 -12.75 20.35 -6.90
CA SER A 17 -11.71 21.34 -6.62
C SER A 17 -10.70 21.48 -7.76
N ASP A 18 -9.97 22.60 -7.82
CA ASP A 18 -8.89 22.80 -8.79
C ASP A 18 -7.74 21.80 -8.59
N LEU A 19 -7.52 21.35 -7.35
CA LEU A 19 -6.56 20.31 -7.05
C LEU A 19 -6.97 18.96 -7.66
N GLY A 20 -8.25 18.59 -7.58
CA GLY A 20 -8.76 17.40 -8.26
C GLY A 20 -8.67 17.51 -9.77
N LYS A 21 -8.94 18.69 -10.35
CA LYS A 21 -8.74 18.94 -11.79
C LYS A 21 -7.27 18.80 -12.18
N SER A 22 -6.34 19.20 -11.32
CA SER A 22 -4.91 19.01 -11.57
C SER A 22 -4.50 17.54 -11.49
N LEU A 23 -5.03 16.77 -10.54
CA LEU A 23 -4.72 15.35 -10.38
C LEU A 23 -5.37 14.47 -11.46
N PHE A 24 -6.58 14.86 -11.89
CA PHE A 24 -7.40 14.13 -12.85
C PHE A 24 -7.86 15.07 -13.98
N PRO A 25 -6.95 15.52 -14.88
CA PRO A 25 -7.23 16.56 -15.87
C PRO A 25 -8.43 16.28 -16.77
N ASN A 26 -8.69 15.00 -17.08
CA ASN A 26 -9.84 14.63 -17.91
C ASN A 26 -10.86 13.80 -17.12
N GLY A 27 -10.39 12.97 -16.20
CA GLY A 27 -11.22 12.10 -15.38
C GLY A 27 -12.16 12.86 -14.44
N SER A 28 -11.79 14.08 -14.00
CA SER A 28 -12.66 14.90 -13.13
C SER A 28 -13.76 15.66 -13.88
N LYS A 29 -13.67 15.77 -15.22
CA LYS A 29 -14.62 16.59 -16.01
C LYS A 29 -16.03 16.01 -16.02
N LYS A 30 -16.17 14.71 -15.78
CA LYS A 30 -17.45 13.99 -15.74
C LYS A 30 -17.41 12.95 -14.63
N ALA A 31 -18.53 12.80 -13.93
CA ALA A 31 -18.68 11.73 -12.95
C ALA A 31 -18.64 10.35 -13.63
N GLY A 32 -17.99 9.40 -12.98
CA GLY A 32 -18.00 8.00 -13.41
C GLY A 32 -19.40 7.38 -13.29
N ILE A 33 -19.66 6.35 -14.10
CA ILE A 33 -20.92 5.60 -14.07
C ILE A 33 -20.75 4.28 -13.31
N PHE A 34 -21.69 3.94 -12.43
CA PHE A 34 -21.79 2.64 -11.79
C PHE A 34 -23.24 2.15 -11.82
N HIS A 35 -23.47 0.95 -12.38
CA HIS A 35 -24.82 0.40 -12.62
C HIS A 35 -25.78 1.40 -13.29
N GLY A 36 -25.29 2.10 -14.32
CA GLY A 36 -26.08 3.08 -15.08
C GLY A 36 -26.32 4.41 -14.39
N LYS A 37 -25.79 4.62 -13.18
CA LYS A 37 -25.97 5.86 -12.41
C LYS A 37 -24.64 6.63 -12.27
N PRO A 38 -24.66 7.97 -12.37
CA PRO A 38 -23.51 8.80 -12.01
C PRO A 38 -23.12 8.61 -10.54
N VAL A 39 -21.82 8.52 -10.28
CA VAL A 39 -21.24 8.40 -8.94
C VAL A 39 -20.11 9.41 -8.80
N LEU A 40 -20.30 10.39 -7.92
CA LEU A 40 -19.47 11.59 -7.85
C LEU A 40 -18.05 11.38 -7.28
N HIS A 41 -17.82 10.27 -6.58
CA HIS A 41 -16.48 9.87 -6.11
C HIS A 41 -15.72 8.99 -7.12
N ARG A 42 -16.18 8.94 -8.36
CA ARG A 42 -15.54 8.20 -9.45
C ARG A 42 -15.20 9.14 -10.59
N ILE A 43 -14.04 8.92 -11.20
CA ILE A 43 -13.66 9.61 -12.43
C ILE A 43 -14.33 8.98 -13.65
N ASP A 44 -14.32 9.67 -14.78
CA ASP A 44 -14.76 9.12 -16.06
C ASP A 44 -14.02 7.80 -16.35
N SER A 45 -14.77 6.74 -16.69
CA SER A 45 -14.20 5.42 -16.97
C SER A 45 -13.29 5.40 -18.20
N SER A 46 -13.44 6.34 -19.13
CA SER A 46 -12.53 6.51 -20.28
C SER A 46 -11.15 7.05 -19.88
N HIS A 47 -11.03 7.58 -18.67
CA HIS A 47 -9.82 8.16 -18.08
C HIS A 47 -9.44 7.46 -16.77
N SER A 48 -9.79 6.18 -16.61
CA SER A 48 -9.55 5.46 -15.35
C SER A 48 -8.07 5.33 -14.98
N ASN A 49 -7.17 5.41 -15.96
CA ASN A 49 -5.73 5.47 -15.76
C ASN A 49 -5.26 6.72 -14.98
N GLU A 50 -6.02 7.81 -14.97
CA GLU A 50 -5.72 8.99 -14.14
C GLU A 50 -5.87 8.68 -12.64
N ASN A 51 -6.52 7.57 -12.26
CA ASN A 51 -6.54 7.10 -10.87
C ASN A 51 -5.15 6.63 -10.38
N LEU A 52 -4.20 6.40 -11.30
CA LEU A 52 -2.80 6.15 -10.94
C LEU A 52 -2.03 7.45 -10.76
N GLU A 53 -1.08 7.43 -9.83
CA GLU A 53 -0.08 8.49 -9.64
C GLU A 53 0.68 8.72 -10.97
N PRO A 54 0.85 9.99 -11.41
CA PRO A 54 1.42 10.31 -12.72
C PRO A 54 2.78 9.65 -13.02
N SER A 55 3.74 9.65 -12.09
CA SER A 55 5.09 9.14 -12.31
C SER A 55 5.15 7.62 -12.55
N ILE A 56 4.21 6.86 -11.98
CA ILE A 56 4.16 5.40 -12.14
C ILE A 56 3.22 4.93 -13.26
N ARG A 57 2.36 5.80 -13.78
CA ARG A 57 1.17 5.42 -14.55
C ARG A 57 1.49 4.49 -15.72
N ASP A 58 2.41 4.87 -16.59
CA ASP A 58 2.71 4.11 -17.81
C ASP A 58 3.38 2.76 -17.49
N SER A 59 4.33 2.77 -16.56
CA SER A 59 5.00 1.54 -16.09
C SER A 59 4.04 0.59 -15.38
N ALA A 60 3.12 1.11 -14.57
CA ALA A 60 2.10 0.32 -13.88
C ALA A 60 1.09 -0.27 -14.86
N LEU A 61 0.60 0.51 -15.84
CA LEU A 61 -0.28 -0.01 -16.89
C LEU A 61 0.39 -1.10 -17.72
N LYS A 62 1.67 -0.90 -18.09
CA LYS A 62 2.45 -1.92 -18.78
C LYS A 62 2.56 -3.19 -17.95
N TYR A 63 2.98 -3.08 -16.68
CA TYR A 63 3.07 -4.21 -15.77
C TYR A 63 1.74 -4.96 -15.63
N LEU A 64 0.64 -4.24 -15.41
CA LEU A 64 -0.71 -4.81 -15.29
C LEU A 64 -1.15 -5.54 -16.57
N SER A 65 -0.78 -5.03 -17.75
CA SER A 65 -1.06 -5.67 -19.03
C SER A 65 -0.28 -6.98 -19.23
N GLU A 66 0.96 -7.02 -18.75
CA GLU A 66 1.83 -8.20 -18.81
C GLU A 66 1.30 -9.29 -17.89
N ILE A 67 1.03 -9.00 -16.61
CA ILE A 67 0.45 -9.99 -15.67
C ILE A 67 -0.95 -10.44 -16.10
N SER A 68 -1.73 -9.57 -16.75
CA SER A 68 -3.03 -9.98 -17.27
C SER A 68 -2.89 -11.03 -18.34
N SER A 69 -1.82 -10.99 -19.12
CA SER A 69 -1.58 -11.92 -20.22
C SER A 69 -1.18 -13.32 -19.75
N GLU A 70 -0.65 -13.42 -18.53
CA GLU A 70 -0.29 -14.69 -17.89
C GLU A 70 -1.51 -15.49 -17.41
N ASN A 71 -2.64 -14.82 -17.20
CA ASN A 71 -3.84 -15.44 -16.67
C ASN A 71 -5.02 -15.28 -17.65
N PRO A 72 -5.31 -16.29 -18.49
CA PRO A 72 -6.43 -16.25 -19.45
C PRO A 72 -7.78 -15.90 -18.81
N HIS A 73 -8.00 -16.28 -17.54
CA HIS A 73 -9.21 -15.89 -16.80
C HIS A 73 -9.20 -14.41 -16.38
N ALA A 74 -8.03 -13.84 -16.11
CA ALA A 74 -7.88 -12.41 -15.85
C ALA A 74 -8.13 -11.58 -17.11
N GLN A 75 -7.63 -12.01 -18.28
CA GLN A 75 -7.94 -11.38 -19.58
C GLN A 75 -9.45 -11.35 -19.83
N LYS A 76 -10.13 -12.51 -19.73
CA LYS A 76 -11.57 -12.61 -19.99
C LYS A 76 -12.42 -11.76 -19.04
N LYS A 77 -11.92 -11.50 -17.83
CA LYS A 77 -12.61 -10.70 -16.80
C LYS A 77 -12.15 -9.26 -16.71
N LYS A 78 -11.20 -8.82 -17.54
CA LYS A 78 -10.56 -7.48 -17.40
C LYS A 78 -10.07 -7.22 -15.97
N ARG A 79 -9.54 -8.25 -15.31
CA ARG A 79 -9.29 -8.27 -13.86
C ARG A 79 -8.27 -7.22 -13.41
N TYR A 80 -7.34 -6.85 -14.27
CA TYR A 80 -6.25 -5.91 -13.98
C TYR A 80 -6.43 -4.54 -14.65
N VAL A 81 -7.68 -4.17 -14.97
CA VAL A 81 -7.96 -2.80 -15.44
C VAL A 81 -8.03 -1.87 -14.25
N VAL A 82 -7.28 -0.76 -14.32
CA VAL A 82 -7.34 0.32 -13.33
C VAL A 82 -8.79 0.81 -13.25
N THR A 83 -9.39 0.69 -12.07
CA THR A 83 -10.78 1.12 -11.85
C THR A 83 -10.87 2.63 -11.74
N ASN A 84 -12.00 3.19 -12.15
CA ASN A 84 -12.30 4.61 -11.97
C ASN A 84 -12.84 4.94 -10.56
N ASN A 85 -12.97 3.94 -9.69
CA ASN A 85 -13.40 4.15 -8.31
C ASN A 85 -12.24 4.65 -7.44
N LEU A 86 -12.35 5.88 -6.95
CA LEU A 86 -11.31 6.51 -6.14
C LEU A 86 -11.16 5.88 -4.74
N CYS A 87 -12.17 5.15 -4.26
CA CYS A 87 -12.15 4.45 -2.97
C CYS A 87 -11.59 3.01 -3.07
N ASN A 88 -11.14 2.57 -4.25
CA ASN A 88 -10.71 1.18 -4.41
C ASN A 88 -9.30 0.91 -3.86
N SER A 89 -9.16 -0.16 -3.08
CA SER A 89 -7.90 -0.62 -2.49
C SER A 89 -6.87 -1.06 -3.54
N ASN A 90 -7.28 -1.66 -4.66
CA ASN A 90 -6.33 -2.10 -5.68
C ASN A 90 -5.52 -0.93 -6.26
N VAL A 91 -6.18 0.20 -6.51
CA VAL A 91 -5.45 1.40 -6.97
C VAL A 91 -4.65 2.03 -5.84
N SER A 92 -5.14 1.93 -4.59
CA SER A 92 -4.42 2.43 -3.42
C SER A 92 -3.06 1.76 -3.21
N TYR A 93 -2.98 0.43 -3.25
CA TYR A 93 -1.71 -0.26 -3.06
C TYR A 93 -0.76 -0.02 -4.25
N LEU A 94 -1.28 0.10 -5.48
CA LEU A 94 -0.46 0.39 -6.67
C LEU A 94 0.17 1.78 -6.55
N ASN A 95 -0.65 2.79 -6.24
CA ASN A 95 -0.16 4.16 -6.06
C ASN A 95 0.90 4.26 -4.97
N PHE A 96 0.78 3.45 -3.92
CA PHE A 96 1.75 3.45 -2.83
C PHE A 96 3.02 2.70 -3.22
N TRP A 97 2.91 1.41 -3.53
CA TRP A 97 4.07 0.52 -3.62
C TRP A 97 4.80 0.58 -4.96
N PHE A 98 4.13 0.91 -6.07
CA PHE A 98 4.74 0.77 -7.40
C PHE A 98 5.94 1.70 -7.59
N ALA A 99 5.89 2.90 -7.00
CA ALA A 99 6.96 3.89 -7.12
C ALA A 99 8.31 3.39 -6.54
N PHE A 100 8.27 2.46 -5.58
CA PHE A 100 9.47 1.85 -5.01
C PHE A 100 10.25 0.94 -5.98
N ASN A 101 9.64 0.51 -7.09
CA ASN A 101 10.41 -0.19 -8.14
C ASN A 101 11.45 0.72 -8.82
N ASN A 102 11.26 2.04 -8.76
CA ASN A 102 12.22 3.01 -9.30
C ASN A 102 13.28 3.43 -8.28
N ASP A 103 13.09 3.12 -6.99
CA ASP A 103 14.02 3.47 -5.92
C ASP A 103 14.14 2.32 -4.87
N PRO A 104 14.93 1.28 -5.17
CA PRO A 104 15.13 0.15 -4.27
C PRO A 104 15.78 0.53 -2.93
N GLU A 105 16.59 1.59 -2.87
CA GLU A 105 17.21 2.01 -1.61
C GLU A 105 16.17 2.59 -0.66
N LYS A 106 15.20 3.37 -1.16
CA LYS A 106 14.06 3.83 -0.37
C LYS A 106 13.16 2.67 0.05
N LEU A 107 12.97 1.66 -0.81
CA LEU A 107 12.23 0.45 -0.44
C LEU A 107 12.92 -0.28 0.72
N LYS A 108 14.21 -0.56 0.59
CA LYS A 108 15.01 -1.20 1.63
C LYS A 108 14.91 -0.44 2.95
N LYS A 109 15.07 0.89 2.91
CA LYS A 109 14.93 1.74 4.09
C LYS A 109 13.55 1.62 4.72
N LEU A 110 12.48 1.68 3.93
CA LEU A 110 11.10 1.51 4.42
C LEU A 110 10.88 0.14 5.06
N LEU A 111 11.37 -0.93 4.46
CA LEU A 111 11.22 -2.28 5.04
C LEU A 111 11.97 -2.41 6.37
N ILE A 112 13.16 -1.82 6.49
CA ILE A 112 13.91 -1.76 7.76
C ILE A 112 13.14 -0.93 8.80
N SER A 113 12.57 0.22 8.42
CA SER A 113 11.71 1.04 9.30
C SER A 113 10.45 0.31 9.74
N LEU A 114 9.93 -0.59 8.90
CA LEU A 114 8.87 -1.53 9.25
C LEU A 114 9.37 -2.68 10.13
N GLY A 115 10.64 -2.71 10.53
CA GLY A 115 11.20 -3.72 11.42
C GLY A 115 11.47 -5.07 10.75
N PHE A 116 11.58 -5.13 9.42
CA PHE A 116 12.12 -6.30 8.74
C PHE A 116 13.66 -6.28 8.78
N ASP A 117 14.26 -7.46 8.90
CA ASP A 117 15.71 -7.63 8.81
C ASP A 117 16.14 -7.73 7.34
N VAL A 118 16.50 -6.60 6.72
CA VAL A 118 16.79 -6.51 5.28
C VAL A 118 18.27 -6.23 5.03
N ALA A 119 19.01 -7.25 4.58
CA ALA A 119 20.38 -7.09 4.10
C ALA A 119 20.41 -6.65 2.63
N GLU A 120 19.64 -7.32 1.77
CA GLU A 120 19.65 -7.10 0.31
C GLU A 120 18.27 -7.37 -0.28
N LEU A 121 17.77 -6.46 -1.13
CA LEU A 121 16.54 -6.71 -1.90
C LEU A 121 16.81 -7.69 -3.04
N ILE A 122 15.89 -8.61 -3.26
CA ILE A 122 15.99 -9.60 -4.34
C ILE A 122 15.18 -9.10 -5.54
N ASP A 123 15.80 -9.10 -6.70
CA ASP A 123 15.13 -8.85 -7.98
C ASP A 123 14.18 -10.01 -8.31
N ILE A 124 12.89 -9.70 -8.39
CA ILE A 124 11.79 -10.66 -8.57
C ILE A 124 11.26 -10.70 -10.01
N ARG A 125 11.95 -10.07 -10.98
CA ARG A 125 11.49 -10.06 -12.39
C ARG A 125 11.35 -11.45 -13.02
N ASN A 126 11.98 -12.48 -12.45
CA ASN A 126 11.92 -13.87 -12.93
C ASN A 126 11.00 -14.75 -12.07
N ASP A 127 10.28 -14.17 -11.11
CA ASP A 127 9.39 -14.96 -10.27
C ASP A 127 8.14 -15.43 -11.02
N ARG A 128 7.81 -14.74 -12.12
CA ARG A 128 6.75 -15.12 -13.05
C ARG A 128 7.37 -15.55 -14.38
N SER A 129 6.71 -16.48 -15.06
CA SER A 129 7.23 -17.08 -16.30
C SER A 129 7.21 -16.14 -17.51
N HIS A 130 6.49 -15.01 -17.47
CA HIS A 130 6.34 -14.14 -18.64
C HIS A 130 6.53 -12.64 -18.38
N THR A 131 7.04 -12.24 -17.22
CA THR A 131 7.48 -10.87 -16.99
C THR A 131 8.73 -10.60 -17.83
N LYS A 132 8.55 -9.90 -18.96
CA LYS A 132 9.64 -9.48 -19.87
C LYS A 132 10.27 -8.16 -19.43
N ALA A 133 10.32 -7.94 -18.12
CA ALA A 133 10.86 -6.70 -17.58
C ALA A 133 12.36 -6.63 -17.86
N SER A 134 12.77 -5.61 -18.61
CA SER A 134 14.19 -5.35 -18.90
C SER A 134 14.93 -4.80 -17.68
N GLN A 135 14.19 -4.20 -16.74
CA GLN A 135 14.71 -3.64 -15.51
C GLN A 135 14.40 -4.55 -14.32
N PRO A 136 15.22 -4.51 -13.25
CA PRO A 136 14.90 -5.17 -11.99
C PRO A 136 13.52 -4.77 -11.46
N ILE A 137 12.84 -5.70 -10.81
CA ILE A 137 11.59 -5.45 -10.09
C ILE A 137 11.80 -5.85 -8.64
N PHE A 138 11.37 -5.03 -7.70
CA PHE A 138 11.52 -5.29 -6.26
C PHE A 138 10.18 -5.37 -5.52
N VAL A 139 9.10 -4.86 -6.12
CA VAL A 139 7.72 -5.05 -5.67
C VAL A 139 6.87 -5.60 -6.80
N GLY A 140 6.29 -6.76 -6.57
CA GLY A 140 5.38 -7.42 -7.50
C GLY A 140 3.95 -7.34 -6.99
N PHE A 141 2.99 -7.52 -7.89
CA PHE A 141 1.56 -7.37 -7.57
C PHE A 141 0.75 -8.59 -7.96
N GLU A 142 -0.41 -8.76 -7.30
CA GLU A 142 -1.42 -9.78 -7.61
C GLU A 142 -0.82 -11.20 -7.67
N TYR A 143 -0.12 -11.61 -6.60
CA TYR A 143 0.71 -12.82 -6.55
C TYR A 143 0.06 -13.97 -5.78
N GLY A 144 -0.03 -15.15 -6.40
CA GLY A 144 -0.71 -16.32 -5.83
C GLY A 144 0.19 -17.53 -5.59
N GLY A 145 1.50 -17.36 -5.67
CA GLY A 145 2.47 -18.45 -5.77
C GLY A 145 2.65 -18.98 -7.20
N LYS A 146 3.67 -19.81 -7.42
CA LYS A 146 3.96 -20.53 -8.68
C LYS A 146 2.88 -21.55 -9.03
N LYS A 147 2.12 -22.03 -8.04
CA LYS A 147 1.03 -22.99 -8.19
C LYS A 147 -0.10 -22.69 -7.20
N ASP A 148 -1.30 -23.21 -7.47
CA ASP A 148 -2.44 -23.07 -6.54
C ASP A 148 -2.30 -24.04 -5.35
N TYR A 149 -1.46 -23.67 -4.38
CA TYR A 149 -1.14 -24.49 -3.20
C TYR A 149 -2.36 -24.98 -2.44
N LEU A 150 -3.31 -24.06 -2.20
CA LEU A 150 -4.49 -24.30 -1.38
C LEU A 150 -5.55 -25.17 -2.08
N ARG A 151 -5.33 -25.55 -3.33
CA ARG A 151 -6.25 -26.39 -4.13
C ARG A 151 -5.58 -27.51 -4.90
N SER A 152 -4.30 -27.76 -4.65
CA SER A 152 -3.54 -28.85 -5.29
C SER A 152 -4.24 -30.22 -5.23
N HIS A 153 -5.03 -30.49 -4.19
CA HIS A 153 -5.84 -31.71 -4.03
C HIS A 153 -7.16 -31.75 -4.84
N LEU A 154 -7.59 -30.62 -5.43
CA LEU A 154 -8.81 -30.52 -6.25
C LEU A 154 -8.51 -30.60 -7.76
N HIS A 155 -7.23 -30.62 -8.13
CA HIS A 155 -6.78 -30.59 -9.52
C HIS A 155 -6.92 -31.93 -10.26
N GLU A 156 -7.19 -33.04 -9.57
CA GLU A 156 -7.39 -34.34 -10.23
C GLU A 156 -8.69 -34.43 -11.04
N LEU A 157 -9.61 -33.46 -10.92
CA LEU A 157 -10.94 -33.63 -11.51
C LEU A 157 -11.22 -32.92 -12.83
N ASN A 158 -10.62 -31.77 -13.20
CA ASN A 158 -11.12 -31.04 -14.40
C ASN A 158 -10.20 -30.00 -15.10
N GLY A 159 -8.88 -29.99 -14.89
CA GLY A 159 -7.93 -29.30 -15.80
C GLY A 159 -8.08 -27.78 -16.04
N SER A 160 -8.98 -27.07 -15.34
CA SER A 160 -9.23 -25.64 -15.53
C SER A 160 -8.81 -24.82 -14.31
N THR A 161 -8.13 -23.68 -14.49
CA THR A 161 -7.93 -22.65 -13.47
C THR A 161 -9.26 -22.01 -13.05
N GLN A 162 -9.68 -22.19 -11.79
CA GLN A 162 -11.03 -21.80 -11.34
C GLN A 162 -11.09 -20.37 -10.73
N PRO A 163 -12.26 -19.69 -10.72
CA PRO A 163 -12.42 -18.25 -10.39
C PRO A 163 -12.11 -17.74 -8.97
N HIS A 164 -11.36 -18.47 -8.14
CA HIS A 164 -11.30 -18.21 -6.69
C HIS A 164 -9.91 -18.37 -6.06
N SER A 165 -8.82 -18.39 -6.82
CA SER A 165 -7.47 -18.52 -6.22
C SER A 165 -7.14 -17.35 -5.30
N THR A 166 -6.33 -17.62 -4.29
CA THR A 166 -5.85 -16.63 -3.33
C THR A 166 -4.68 -15.88 -3.95
N TYR A 167 -4.76 -14.56 -3.98
CA TYR A 167 -3.68 -13.69 -4.47
C TYR A 167 -3.44 -12.64 -3.40
N SER A 168 -2.18 -12.35 -3.12
CA SER A 168 -1.76 -11.17 -2.39
C SER A 168 -1.80 -9.95 -3.30
N ASP A 169 -2.11 -8.79 -2.74
CA ASP A 169 -2.14 -7.52 -3.46
C ASP A 169 -0.74 -7.15 -3.96
N PHE A 170 0.27 -7.35 -3.10
CA PHE A 170 1.68 -7.11 -3.41
C PHE A 170 2.58 -8.18 -2.78
N TYR A 171 3.85 -8.23 -3.19
CA TYR A 171 4.90 -8.99 -2.52
C TYR A 171 6.28 -8.40 -2.81
N PHE A 172 7.23 -8.67 -1.92
CA PHE A 172 8.64 -8.37 -2.09
C PHE A 172 9.50 -9.46 -1.44
N ARG A 173 10.76 -9.54 -1.87
CA ARG A 173 11.73 -10.54 -1.40
C ARG A 173 13.03 -9.88 -1.01
N PHE A 174 13.63 -10.39 0.05
CA PHE A 174 14.94 -9.92 0.49
C PHE A 174 15.73 -11.02 1.17
N ARG A 175 17.05 -10.86 1.15
CA ARG A 175 17.97 -11.57 2.01
C ARG A 175 18.06 -10.86 3.34
N ARG A 176 18.01 -11.64 4.42
CA ARG A 176 18.19 -11.23 5.81
C ARG A 176 19.67 -11.18 6.20
N THR A 177 19.99 -10.60 7.35
CA THR A 177 21.38 -10.56 7.84
C THR A 177 21.91 -11.93 8.26
N ASP A 178 21.02 -12.87 8.58
CA ASP A 178 21.34 -14.29 8.82
C ASP A 178 21.52 -15.11 7.52
N GLY A 179 21.44 -14.47 6.35
CA GLY A 179 21.63 -15.08 5.03
C GLY A 179 20.38 -15.74 4.44
N LYS A 180 19.30 -15.89 5.23
CA LYS A 180 18.03 -16.48 4.77
C LYS A 180 17.28 -15.56 3.82
N ILE A 181 16.45 -16.14 2.97
CA ILE A 181 15.55 -15.42 2.07
C ILE A 181 14.15 -15.36 2.69
N GLN A 182 13.64 -14.14 2.83
CA GLN A 182 12.28 -13.89 3.27
C GLN A 182 11.45 -13.31 2.13
N THR A 183 10.27 -13.90 1.92
CA THR A 183 9.22 -13.34 1.08
C THR A 183 8.17 -12.73 1.98
N VAL A 184 7.74 -11.50 1.70
CA VAL A 184 6.58 -10.89 2.35
C VAL A 184 5.48 -10.79 1.32
N ILE A 185 4.35 -11.42 1.58
CA ILE A 185 3.13 -11.22 0.80
C ILE A 185 2.24 -10.21 1.53
N GLY A 186 1.57 -9.35 0.76
CA GLY A 186 0.85 -8.20 1.25
C GLY A 186 -0.64 -8.24 0.97
N GLU A 187 -1.44 -7.77 1.92
CA GLU A 187 -2.83 -7.40 1.72
C GLU A 187 -3.00 -5.93 2.05
N TRP A 188 -3.69 -5.20 1.18
CA TRP A 188 -4.03 -3.80 1.37
C TRP A 188 -5.54 -3.63 1.46
N LYS A 189 -5.95 -2.89 2.47
CA LYS A 189 -7.33 -2.48 2.69
C LYS A 189 -7.36 -0.97 2.77
N TYR A 190 -8.44 -0.40 2.30
CA TYR A 190 -8.67 1.02 2.27
C TYR A 190 -10.07 1.34 2.79
N THR A 191 -11.08 1.34 1.93
CA THR A 191 -12.46 1.68 2.31
C THR A 191 -13.40 0.48 2.38
N GLU A 192 -12.87 -0.74 2.54
CA GLU A 192 -13.71 -1.93 2.64
C GLU A 192 -14.70 -1.81 3.79
N ASP A 193 -15.93 -2.23 3.50
CA ASP A 193 -17.04 -2.21 4.43
C ASP A 193 -17.69 -3.58 4.44
N HIS A 194 -17.56 -4.24 5.59
CA HIS A 194 -17.95 -5.62 5.80
C HIS A 194 -19.21 -5.72 6.69
N ARG A 195 -19.94 -4.62 6.92
CA ARG A 195 -21.18 -4.60 7.75
C ARG A 195 -22.25 -5.61 7.32
N TYR A 196 -22.24 -6.03 6.06
CA TYR A 196 -23.22 -6.95 5.49
C TYR A 196 -22.73 -8.41 5.45
N SER A 197 -21.42 -8.66 5.54
CA SER A 197 -20.88 -10.02 5.50
C SER A 197 -21.15 -10.81 6.77
N ALA A 198 -21.18 -10.17 7.94
CA ALA A 198 -21.26 -10.84 9.24
C ALA A 198 -22.67 -11.33 9.65
N ARG A 199 -23.73 -11.04 8.89
CA ARG A 199 -25.12 -11.19 9.38
C ARG A 199 -25.65 -12.63 9.41
N LYS A 200 -25.13 -13.52 8.56
CA LYS A 200 -25.53 -14.94 8.52
C LYS A 200 -24.54 -15.77 7.74
N LEU A 201 -24.12 -16.90 8.30
CA LEU A 201 -23.35 -17.91 7.57
C LEU A 201 -24.26 -18.55 6.50
N LYS A 202 -24.04 -18.18 5.25
CA LYS A 202 -24.73 -18.79 4.09
C LYS A 202 -24.01 -20.08 3.69
N SER A 203 -24.73 -21.04 3.12
CA SER A 203 -24.18 -22.32 2.62
C SER A 203 -22.98 -22.14 1.68
N ARG A 204 -23.03 -21.15 0.79
CA ARG A 204 -21.91 -20.79 -0.10
C ARG A 204 -20.67 -20.33 0.67
N LEU A 205 -20.84 -19.60 1.78
CA LEU A 205 -19.73 -19.11 2.60
C LEU A 205 -19.13 -20.24 3.44
N LYS A 206 -19.98 -21.15 3.93
CA LYS A 206 -19.61 -22.38 4.60
C LYS A 206 -18.70 -23.25 3.73
N ARG A 207 -19.13 -23.57 2.50
CA ARG A 207 -18.33 -24.36 1.54
C ARG A 207 -16.95 -23.75 1.29
N LYS A 208 -16.90 -22.42 1.16
CA LYS A 208 -15.64 -21.70 0.94
C LYS A 208 -14.65 -21.88 2.08
N ILE A 209 -15.10 -21.94 3.34
CA ILE A 209 -14.17 -22.10 4.47
C ILE A 209 -13.79 -23.57 4.69
N GLU A 210 -14.70 -24.50 4.41
CA GLU A 210 -14.47 -25.95 4.50
C GLU A 210 -13.25 -26.40 3.68
N GLU A 211 -13.04 -25.80 2.49
CA GLU A 211 -11.86 -26.05 1.64
C GLU A 211 -10.51 -25.74 2.35
N TYR A 212 -10.50 -24.85 3.33
CA TYR A 212 -9.27 -24.40 4.00
C TYR A 212 -9.05 -25.04 5.37
N ILE A 213 -10.06 -25.72 5.94
CA ILE A 213 -9.96 -26.35 7.26
C ILE A 213 -8.75 -27.28 7.39
N PRO A 214 -8.40 -28.13 6.38
CA PRO A 214 -7.22 -29.00 6.49
C PRO A 214 -5.89 -28.26 6.73
N PHE A 215 -5.81 -26.97 6.37
CA PHE A 215 -4.61 -26.16 6.51
C PHE A 215 -4.56 -25.38 7.84
N PHE A 216 -5.66 -25.31 8.60
CA PHE A 216 -5.75 -24.53 9.84
C PHE A 216 -4.93 -25.07 11.00
N GLY A 217 -4.37 -26.29 10.89
CA GLY A 217 -3.47 -26.84 11.90
C GLY A 217 -2.22 -25.98 12.14
N ASN A 218 -1.88 -25.09 11.21
CA ASN A 218 -0.78 -24.14 11.34
C ASN A 218 -1.16 -22.83 12.05
N LEU A 219 -2.42 -22.64 12.42
CA LEU A 219 -2.89 -21.44 13.13
C LEU A 219 -3.02 -21.74 14.63
N ASN A 220 -2.68 -20.74 15.46
CA ASN A 220 -2.81 -20.78 16.91
C ASN A 220 -4.27 -20.49 17.35
N LEU A 221 -5.20 -21.30 16.88
CA LEU A 221 -6.62 -21.15 17.21
C LEU A 221 -6.93 -21.73 18.61
N PRO A 222 -7.92 -21.18 19.33
CA PRO A 222 -8.40 -21.76 20.58
C PRO A 222 -8.76 -23.25 20.45
N LYS A 223 -8.68 -23.99 21.56
CA LYS A 223 -9.15 -25.38 21.59
C LYS A 223 -10.65 -25.44 21.25
N ASN A 224 -11.05 -26.39 20.41
CA ASN A 224 -12.42 -26.57 19.93
C ASN A 224 -12.98 -25.35 19.15
N PHE A 225 -12.10 -24.59 18.49
CA PHE A 225 -12.49 -23.42 17.72
C PHE A 225 -13.49 -23.77 16.60
N ASP A 226 -14.58 -23.01 16.50
CA ASP A 226 -15.51 -23.10 15.38
C ASP A 226 -14.91 -22.42 14.14
N HIS A 227 -14.35 -23.23 13.24
CA HIS A 227 -13.75 -22.78 11.98
C HIS A 227 -14.68 -21.92 11.11
N TYR A 228 -16.00 -22.04 11.26
CA TYR A 228 -16.94 -21.20 10.50
C TYR A 228 -16.92 -19.74 10.92
N GLU A 229 -16.38 -19.39 12.09
CA GLU A 229 -16.20 -17.99 12.47
C GLU A 229 -15.16 -17.28 11.59
N LEU A 230 -14.19 -18.02 11.01
CA LEU A 230 -13.25 -17.48 10.02
C LEU A 230 -13.86 -17.35 8.61
N ALA A 231 -15.13 -17.70 8.41
CA ALA A 231 -15.75 -17.61 7.10
C ALA A 231 -16.08 -16.16 6.70
N PHE A 232 -16.07 -15.23 7.66
CA PHE A 232 -16.40 -13.82 7.45
C PHE A 232 -15.16 -12.98 7.16
N ASP A 233 -15.29 -12.03 6.23
CA ASP A 233 -14.24 -11.03 6.02
C ASP A 233 -14.25 -10.04 7.19
N PRO A 234 -13.07 -9.61 7.68
CA PRO A 234 -11.76 -9.75 7.01
C PRO A 234 -11.02 -11.06 7.30
N PHE A 235 -11.36 -11.77 8.37
CA PHE A 235 -10.66 -12.96 8.86
C PHE A 235 -10.51 -14.07 7.81
N ARG A 236 -11.52 -14.28 6.96
CA ARG A 236 -11.40 -15.24 5.84
C ARG A 236 -10.27 -14.90 4.87
N GLN A 237 -10.14 -13.63 4.50
CA GLN A 237 -9.12 -13.19 3.53
C GLN A 237 -7.73 -13.36 4.14
N ILE A 238 -7.56 -12.90 5.39
CA ILE A 238 -6.29 -13.00 6.11
C ILE A 238 -5.91 -14.46 6.35
N ALA A 239 -6.87 -15.31 6.75
CA ALA A 239 -6.64 -16.76 6.89
C ALA A 239 -6.10 -17.36 5.59
N ARG A 240 -6.77 -17.10 4.46
CA ARG A 240 -6.36 -17.64 3.15
C ARG A 240 -4.95 -17.20 2.76
N LEU A 241 -4.57 -15.96 3.04
CA LEU A 241 -3.22 -15.46 2.76
C LEU A 241 -2.17 -16.05 3.71
N GLN A 242 -2.49 -16.19 5.00
CA GLN A 242 -1.58 -16.82 5.95
C GLN A 242 -1.32 -18.29 5.59
N LEU A 243 -2.35 -19.00 5.13
CA LEU A 243 -2.21 -20.37 4.64
C LEU A 243 -1.41 -20.44 3.34
N LEU A 244 -1.62 -19.49 2.41
CA LEU A 244 -0.80 -19.39 1.21
C LEU A 244 0.69 -19.18 1.57
N ALA A 245 0.98 -18.26 2.50
CA ALA A 245 2.33 -18.04 2.99
C ALA A 245 2.97 -19.32 3.54
N HIS A 246 2.24 -20.06 4.38
CA HIS A 246 2.73 -21.33 4.93
C HIS A 246 3.06 -22.36 3.84
N GLU A 247 2.19 -22.53 2.85
CA GLU A 247 2.42 -23.51 1.78
C GLU A 247 3.56 -23.08 0.82
N MET A 248 3.73 -21.78 0.59
CA MET A 248 4.88 -21.24 -0.15
C MET A 248 6.20 -21.50 0.60
N GLU A 249 6.22 -21.27 1.92
CA GLU A 249 7.38 -21.54 2.80
C GLU A 249 7.73 -23.02 2.78
N LYS A 250 6.75 -23.91 2.97
CA LYS A 250 6.93 -25.37 2.95
C LYS A 250 7.47 -25.89 1.62
N ALA A 251 7.10 -25.24 0.52
CA ALA A 251 7.58 -25.60 -0.81
C ALA A 251 8.91 -24.95 -1.19
N SER A 252 9.52 -24.17 -0.29
CA SER A 252 10.72 -23.37 -0.53
C SER A 252 10.60 -22.58 -1.84
N GLU A 253 9.42 -21.98 -2.06
CA GLU A 253 9.14 -21.31 -3.31
C GLU A 253 10.13 -20.17 -3.55
N HIS A 254 10.74 -20.11 -4.74
CA HIS A 254 11.83 -19.17 -5.05
C HIS A 254 13.00 -19.22 -4.06
N ASN A 255 13.28 -20.40 -3.49
CA ASN A 255 14.30 -20.59 -2.45
C ASN A 255 14.03 -19.75 -1.19
N THR A 256 12.76 -19.42 -0.91
CA THR A 256 12.41 -18.69 0.31
C THR A 256 12.50 -19.63 1.52
N ASP A 257 13.11 -19.14 2.59
CA ASP A 257 13.19 -19.82 3.88
C ASP A 257 12.03 -19.43 4.80
N GLU A 258 11.50 -18.23 4.61
CA GLU A 258 10.42 -17.66 5.39
C GLU A 258 9.41 -16.94 4.49
N VAL A 259 8.12 -17.09 4.79
CA VAL A 259 7.05 -16.28 4.19
C VAL A 259 6.19 -15.65 5.27
N SER A 260 6.13 -14.31 5.30
CA SER A 260 5.28 -13.56 6.23
C SER A 260 4.19 -12.78 5.51
N LEU A 261 3.12 -12.47 6.24
CA LEU A 261 1.99 -11.68 5.76
C LEU A 261 2.05 -10.26 6.34
N LEU A 262 2.03 -9.25 5.46
CA LEU A 262 1.86 -7.84 5.81
C LEU A 262 0.43 -7.40 5.48
N LEU A 263 -0.33 -6.94 6.48
CA LEU A 263 -1.65 -6.35 6.29
C LEU A 263 -1.59 -4.84 6.54
N VAL A 264 -1.97 -4.05 5.53
CA VAL A 264 -2.04 -2.59 5.63
C VAL A 264 -3.49 -2.13 5.56
N THR A 265 -3.92 -1.27 6.48
CA THR A 265 -5.27 -0.69 6.47
C THR A 265 -5.29 0.67 7.18
N PRO A 266 -6.15 1.63 6.80
CA PRO A 266 -6.35 2.83 7.58
C PRO A 266 -6.89 2.49 8.98
N LYS A 267 -6.27 3.04 10.03
CA LYS A 267 -6.80 3.06 11.39
C LYS A 267 -8.17 3.73 11.44
N ALA A 268 -8.38 4.74 10.59
CA ALA A 268 -9.67 5.40 10.41
C ALA A 268 -10.79 4.46 9.94
N ASN A 269 -10.48 3.34 9.28
CA ASN A 269 -11.48 2.34 8.89
C ASN A 269 -11.88 1.46 10.08
N LYS A 270 -12.65 2.04 11.01
CA LYS A 270 -13.05 1.36 12.25
C LYS A 270 -13.88 0.09 11.99
N ASN A 271 -14.70 0.10 10.94
CA ASN A 271 -15.54 -1.05 10.60
C ASN A 271 -14.74 -2.28 10.21
N PHE A 272 -13.66 -2.07 9.45
CA PHE A 272 -12.73 -3.13 9.14
C PHE A 272 -12.00 -3.62 10.40
N ASN A 273 -11.48 -2.68 11.19
CA ASN A 273 -10.55 -3.00 12.28
C ASN A 273 -11.21 -3.56 13.54
N PHE A 274 -12.43 -3.14 13.88
CA PHE A 274 -13.00 -3.37 15.22
C PHE A 274 -14.40 -4.02 15.21
N ASP A 275 -15.19 -3.88 14.15
CA ASP A 275 -16.61 -4.27 14.20
C ASP A 275 -16.87 -5.77 13.94
N ILE A 276 -15.93 -6.48 13.31
CA ILE A 276 -16.17 -7.85 12.79
C ILE A 276 -15.19 -8.82 13.42
N ILE A 277 -15.32 -8.97 14.73
CA ILE A 277 -14.47 -9.85 15.52
C ILE A 277 -15.19 -11.19 15.75
N PRO A 278 -14.59 -12.32 15.35
CA PRO A 278 -15.04 -13.65 15.74
C PRO A 278 -15.23 -13.75 17.26
N LYS A 279 -16.39 -14.23 17.69
CA LYS A 279 -16.75 -14.32 19.12
C LYS A 279 -15.73 -15.16 19.89
N GLN A 280 -15.23 -16.25 19.30
CA GLN A 280 -14.24 -17.10 19.96
C GLN A 280 -12.83 -16.51 19.97
N LEU A 281 -12.59 -15.42 19.24
CA LEU A 281 -11.31 -14.70 19.23
C LEU A 281 -11.36 -13.37 19.98
N SER A 282 -12.52 -12.97 20.54
CA SER A 282 -12.67 -11.67 21.21
C SER A 282 -11.72 -11.49 22.41
N ASN A 283 -11.32 -12.58 23.06
CA ASN A 283 -10.38 -12.54 24.18
C ASN A 283 -8.92 -12.38 23.73
N LEU A 284 -8.63 -12.53 22.43
CA LEU A 284 -7.29 -12.34 21.88
C LEU A 284 -7.00 -10.87 21.58
N GLY A 285 -8.01 -10.02 21.39
CA GLY A 285 -7.77 -8.62 21.13
C GLY A 285 -9.04 -7.88 20.73
N THR A 286 -8.89 -6.57 20.57
CA THR A 286 -9.98 -5.66 20.20
C THR A 286 -9.92 -5.24 18.74
N SER A 287 -8.83 -5.53 18.04
CA SER A 287 -8.66 -5.23 16.63
C SER A 287 -8.29 -6.46 15.80
N VAL A 288 -8.53 -6.38 14.49
CA VAL A 288 -8.07 -7.39 13.52
C VAL A 288 -6.58 -7.67 13.66
N PHE A 289 -5.76 -6.64 13.86
CA PHE A 289 -4.31 -6.79 14.02
C PHE A 289 -3.95 -7.53 15.30
N GLU A 290 -4.45 -7.09 16.46
CA GLU A 290 -4.16 -7.71 17.76
C GLU A 290 -4.59 -9.19 17.79
N ILE A 291 -5.75 -9.48 17.22
CA ILE A 291 -6.25 -10.86 17.16
C ILE A 291 -5.37 -11.68 16.24
N TRP A 292 -5.12 -11.20 15.02
CA TRP A 292 -4.42 -12.01 14.03
C TRP A 292 -2.94 -12.21 14.35
N GLU A 293 -2.30 -11.27 15.04
CA GLU A 293 -0.94 -11.42 15.57
C GLU A 293 -0.83 -12.60 16.55
N LYS A 294 -1.90 -12.90 17.30
CA LYS A 294 -1.95 -14.06 18.21
C LYS A 294 -2.38 -15.36 17.52
N VAL A 295 -3.15 -15.28 16.44
CA VAL A 295 -3.63 -16.44 15.67
C VAL A 295 -2.56 -16.93 14.68
N ALA A 296 -1.83 -16.03 14.04
CA ALA A 296 -0.76 -16.40 13.11
C ALA A 296 0.40 -17.08 13.87
N PRO A 297 1.22 -17.90 13.18
CA PRO A 297 2.48 -18.35 13.74
C PRO A 297 3.36 -17.16 14.13
N LYS A 298 4.18 -17.34 15.16
CA LYS A 298 5.06 -16.30 15.70
C LYS A 298 5.91 -15.69 14.57
N ASN A 299 5.95 -14.36 14.51
CA ASN A 299 6.69 -13.58 13.50
C ASN A 299 6.28 -13.84 12.03
N ARG A 300 5.11 -14.44 11.76
CA ARG A 300 4.61 -14.69 10.38
C ARG A 300 3.53 -13.71 9.93
N PHE A 301 3.17 -12.76 10.77
CA PHE A 301 2.20 -11.71 10.46
C PHE A 301 2.66 -10.36 11.00
N LYS A 302 2.40 -9.30 10.23
CA LYS A 302 2.55 -7.92 10.66
C LYS A 302 1.35 -7.09 10.19
N GLY A 303 0.63 -6.48 11.12
CA GLY A 303 -0.36 -5.45 10.83
C GLY A 303 0.27 -4.06 10.90
N VAL A 304 -0.02 -3.20 9.92
CA VAL A 304 0.47 -1.81 9.90
C VAL A 304 -0.67 -0.89 9.53
N TYR A 305 -0.91 0.15 10.34
CA TYR A 305 -1.89 1.16 9.96
C TYR A 305 -1.30 2.08 8.90
N LEU A 306 -2.13 2.48 7.95
CA LEU A 306 -1.70 3.35 6.85
C LEU A 306 -1.10 4.67 7.36
N GLU A 307 -1.67 5.21 8.43
CA GLU A 307 -1.21 6.40 9.13
C GLU A 307 0.21 6.24 9.69
N ASP A 308 0.50 5.10 10.31
CA ASP A 308 1.83 4.79 10.84
C ASP A 308 2.83 4.56 9.71
N LEU A 309 2.40 3.89 8.64
CA LEU A 309 3.23 3.67 7.45
C LEU A 309 3.66 4.99 6.80
N PHE A 310 2.75 5.96 6.68
CA PHE A 310 3.09 7.28 6.16
C PHE A 310 3.94 8.11 7.13
N LYS A 311 3.71 7.99 8.44
CA LYS A 311 4.56 8.61 9.45
C LYS A 311 6.00 8.10 9.32
N LEU A 312 6.20 6.79 9.14
CA LEU A 312 7.53 6.21 8.92
C LEU A 312 8.15 6.76 7.64
N ILE A 313 7.40 6.79 6.53
CA ILE A 313 7.91 7.31 5.25
C ILE A 313 8.42 8.74 5.34
N THR A 314 7.68 9.60 6.04
CA THR A 314 8.04 11.01 6.19
C THR A 314 9.18 11.21 7.20
N THR A 315 9.14 10.52 8.34
CA THR A 315 10.12 10.66 9.43
C THR A 315 11.48 10.10 9.03
N ASP A 316 11.48 8.94 8.37
CA ASP A 316 12.69 8.25 7.94
C ASP A 316 13.07 8.61 6.51
N GLU A 317 12.40 9.58 5.87
CA GLU A 317 12.68 10.04 4.51
C GLU A 317 12.82 8.88 3.49
N CYS A 318 11.95 7.87 3.60
CA CYS A 318 11.92 6.71 2.72
C CYS A 318 10.85 6.81 1.62
N TYR A 319 10.49 8.02 1.19
CA TYR A 319 9.66 8.25 0.00
C TYR A 319 10.52 8.27 -1.28
N PRO A 320 10.00 7.78 -2.42
CA PRO A 320 10.71 7.80 -3.71
C PRO A 320 11.03 9.23 -4.19
N ASP A 321 10.04 10.12 -4.19
CA ASP A 321 10.21 11.53 -4.54
C ASP A 321 9.11 12.43 -3.95
N TYR A 322 9.33 13.75 -4.03
CA TYR A 322 8.41 14.75 -3.46
C TYR A 322 7.06 14.85 -4.20
N ASN A 323 7.02 14.63 -5.52
CA ASN A 323 5.77 14.65 -6.28
C ASN A 323 4.89 13.46 -5.91
N TRP A 324 5.48 12.27 -5.79
CA TRP A 324 4.81 11.10 -5.26
C TRP A 324 4.30 11.35 -3.85
N LEU A 325 5.13 11.88 -2.94
CA LEU A 325 4.71 12.15 -1.56
C LEU A 325 3.55 13.16 -1.51
N ASN A 326 3.62 14.22 -2.31
CA ASN A 326 2.54 15.20 -2.44
C ASN A 326 1.27 14.56 -3.00
N TYR A 327 1.38 13.71 -4.01
CA TYR A 327 0.25 12.95 -4.53
C TYR A 327 -0.38 12.10 -3.42
N GLN A 328 0.41 11.35 -2.64
CA GLN A 328 -0.14 10.55 -1.54
C GLN A 328 -0.85 11.42 -0.50
N ASN A 329 -0.25 12.56 -0.13
CA ASN A 329 -0.81 13.53 0.80
C ASN A 329 -2.19 14.02 0.37
N VAL A 330 -2.33 14.42 -0.90
CA VAL A 330 -3.59 14.91 -1.45
C VAL A 330 -4.60 13.78 -1.66
N ARG A 331 -4.15 12.68 -2.27
CA ARG A 331 -4.99 11.56 -2.66
C ARG A 331 -5.57 10.86 -1.44
N TYR A 332 -4.76 10.56 -0.43
CA TYR A 332 -5.16 9.79 0.74
C TYR A 332 -5.28 10.62 2.04
N ASN A 333 -5.17 11.95 1.93
CA ASN A 333 -5.37 12.92 3.02
C ASN A 333 -4.50 12.67 4.27
N LEU A 334 -3.20 12.46 4.05
CA LEU A 334 -2.27 12.07 5.11
C LEU A 334 -2.08 13.14 6.18
N SER A 335 -2.18 14.40 5.80
CA SER A 335 -2.09 15.55 6.73
C SER A 335 -3.29 15.66 7.66
N GLY A 336 -4.45 15.10 7.29
CA GLY A 336 -5.59 14.92 8.19
C GLY A 336 -5.40 13.77 9.18
N LEU A 337 -4.59 12.78 8.81
CA LEU A 337 -4.30 11.58 9.61
C LEU A 337 -3.21 11.84 10.68
N ALA A 338 -2.35 12.83 10.48
CA ALA A 338 -1.31 13.25 11.42
C ALA A 338 -1.81 14.18 12.56
N LYS A 339 -3.10 14.50 12.65
CA LYS A 339 -3.66 15.39 13.70
C LYS A 339 -3.73 14.76 15.10
N SER A 340 -3.03 13.66 15.37
CA SER A 340 -2.79 13.18 16.73
C SER A 340 -1.53 13.84 17.31
N GLN A 341 -1.76 14.91 18.08
CA GLN A 341 -0.90 15.53 19.10
C GLN A 341 0.63 15.40 18.90
N VAL A 342 1.22 16.38 18.23
CA VAL A 342 2.63 16.73 18.46
C VAL A 342 2.66 17.81 19.54
N HIS A 343 2.92 17.41 20.79
CA HIS A 343 3.33 18.36 21.82
C HIS A 343 4.77 18.77 21.52
N THR A 344 4.95 20.00 21.04
CA THR A 344 6.28 20.57 20.86
C THR A 344 6.59 21.37 22.12
N THR A 345 7.49 20.86 22.96
CA THR A 345 8.03 21.62 24.10
C THR A 345 9.08 22.58 23.56
N ILE A 346 8.74 23.87 23.48
CA ILE A 346 9.71 24.93 23.19
C ILE A 346 10.39 25.30 24.50
N VAL A 347 11.69 25.06 24.60
CA VAL A 347 12.51 25.53 25.71
C VAL A 347 13.19 26.81 25.27
N GLU A 348 12.55 27.95 25.53
CA GLU A 348 13.22 29.25 25.47
C GLU A 348 13.61 29.67 26.89
N SER A 349 14.92 29.89 27.07
CA SER A 349 15.54 30.64 28.17
C SER A 349 14.78 30.62 29.50
N GLY A 350 14.82 29.48 30.20
CA GLY A 350 14.66 29.42 31.65
C GLY A 350 13.24 29.56 32.23
N LYS A 351 12.16 29.51 31.44
CA LYS A 351 10.80 29.41 31.99
C LYS A 351 9.92 28.44 31.19
N THR A 352 9.52 27.34 31.84
CA THR A 352 8.54 26.38 31.31
C THR A 352 7.14 26.98 31.38
N GLN A 353 6.48 27.18 30.25
CA GLN A 353 5.03 27.42 30.18
C GLN A 353 4.40 26.45 29.20
N GLU A 354 3.41 25.68 29.66
CA GLU A 354 2.52 24.92 28.79
C GLU A 354 1.56 25.89 28.09
N LYS A 355 1.68 26.00 26.77
CA LYS A 355 0.75 26.77 25.94
C LYS A 355 0.07 25.84 24.94
N VAL A 356 -1.23 25.63 25.09
CA VAL A 356 -2.07 24.97 24.09
C VAL A 356 -2.37 25.99 22.99
N ILE A 357 -1.67 25.89 21.85
CA ILE A 357 -1.93 26.73 20.68
C ILE A 357 -2.83 25.94 19.73
N SER A 358 -4.06 26.41 19.51
CA SER A 358 -4.88 25.96 18.39
C SER A 358 -4.52 26.77 17.14
N THR A 359 -4.03 26.11 16.09
CA THR A 359 -3.71 26.73 14.80
C THR A 359 -4.64 26.23 13.70
N PRO A 360 -5.28 27.11 12.93
CA PRO A 360 -5.82 26.77 11.63
C PRO A 360 -4.88 27.20 10.50
N LYS A 361 -4.65 26.26 9.56
CA LYS A 361 -4.25 26.44 8.14
C LYS A 361 -2.92 27.17 7.84
N ARG A 362 -1.89 26.38 7.52
CA ARG A 362 -1.31 26.17 6.16
C ARG A 362 0.00 25.41 6.34
N TYR A 363 0.31 24.55 5.38
CA TYR A 363 1.55 23.79 5.30
C TYR A 363 2.75 24.72 5.50
N ALA A 364 3.44 24.55 6.62
CA ALA A 364 4.68 25.24 6.94
C ALA A 364 5.53 24.37 7.85
N VAL A 365 5.78 23.13 7.42
CA VAL A 365 7.00 22.38 7.76
C VAL A 365 7.22 21.48 6.55
N ILE A 366 8.42 21.46 5.98
CA ILE A 366 8.89 20.74 4.76
C ILE A 366 9.12 21.64 3.53
N ALA A 367 8.46 22.80 3.37
CA ALA A 367 8.76 23.73 2.25
C ALA A 367 9.98 24.64 2.48
N ASP A 368 10.36 24.90 3.74
CA ASP A 368 11.37 25.92 4.08
C ASP A 368 12.79 25.58 3.63
N LYS A 369 13.12 24.31 3.37
CA LYS A 369 14.46 23.98 2.83
C LYS A 369 14.58 24.25 1.34
N PHE A 370 13.49 24.11 0.58
CA PHE A 370 13.54 24.20 -0.88
C PHE A 370 13.47 25.64 -1.38
N GLU A 371 12.69 26.51 -0.72
CA GLU A 371 12.72 27.95 -1.02
C GLU A 371 14.02 28.60 -0.57
N VAL A 372 14.63 28.15 0.54
CA VAL A 372 15.94 28.69 0.97
C VAL A 372 17.07 28.22 0.07
N GLU A 373 17.09 26.97 -0.42
CA GLU A 373 18.09 26.53 -1.39
C GLU A 373 17.89 27.18 -2.77
N GLN A 374 16.65 27.36 -3.24
CA GLN A 374 16.37 28.08 -4.49
C GLN A 374 16.71 29.58 -4.38
N LEU A 375 16.39 30.22 -3.25
CA LEU A 375 16.79 31.61 -2.99
C LEU A 375 18.31 31.75 -2.85
N GLN A 376 19.00 30.77 -2.26
CA GLN A 376 20.47 30.78 -2.18
C GLN A 376 21.14 30.56 -3.53
N ILE A 377 20.55 29.73 -4.41
CA ILE A 377 21.01 29.54 -5.80
C ILE A 377 20.74 30.82 -6.61
N GLU A 378 19.53 31.39 -6.57
CA GLU A 378 19.23 32.65 -7.27
C GLU A 378 20.05 33.83 -6.74
N LEU A 379 20.32 33.90 -5.43
CA LEU A 379 21.19 34.93 -4.85
C LEU A 379 22.65 34.73 -5.25
N ARG A 380 23.14 33.49 -5.35
CA ARG A 380 24.48 33.16 -5.82
C ARG A 380 24.66 33.51 -7.31
N ASP A 381 23.66 33.20 -8.13
CA ASP A 381 23.69 33.47 -9.56
C ASP A 381 23.56 34.98 -9.84
N LYS A 382 22.71 35.71 -9.10
CA LYS A 382 22.66 37.18 -9.15
C LYS A 382 23.93 37.85 -8.63
N PHE A 383 24.68 37.22 -7.72
CA PHE A 383 25.96 37.75 -7.25
C PHE A 383 27.07 37.55 -8.30
N LEU A 384 27.00 36.48 -9.09
CA LEU A 384 27.93 36.19 -10.19
C LEU A 384 27.60 36.99 -11.47
N GLU A 385 26.33 37.30 -11.73
CA GLU A 385 25.91 38.16 -12.85
C GLU A 385 26.18 39.66 -12.63
N ASN A 386 26.44 40.08 -11.38
CA ASN A 386 26.81 41.47 -11.04
C ASN A 386 28.31 41.67 -10.82
N SER A 387 29.13 40.64 -11.03
CA SER A 387 30.59 40.75 -11.00
C SER A 387 31.20 40.74 -12.40
N ASP A 388 30.78 41.68 -13.25
CA ASP A 388 31.58 42.10 -14.40
C ASP A 388 32.46 43.28 -13.97
N GLU A 389 33.64 42.94 -13.44
CA GLU A 389 34.80 43.83 -13.50
C GLU A 389 35.19 44.00 -14.97
N LYS A 390 34.88 45.17 -15.52
CA LYS A 390 35.46 45.63 -16.79
C LYS A 390 36.95 45.90 -16.62
N ASP A 391 37.70 45.35 -17.55
CA ASP A 391 38.95 45.84 -18.12
C ASP A 391 39.38 47.26 -17.72
N LEU A 392 40.57 47.35 -17.11
CA LEU A 392 41.50 48.46 -17.32
C LEU A 392 42.90 47.91 -17.62
N VAL A 393 43.14 47.79 -18.93
CA VAL A 393 44.39 47.98 -19.68
C VAL A 393 45.66 48.30 -18.85
N GLY A 394 46.57 47.32 -18.80
CA GLY A 394 47.98 47.42 -19.21
C GLY A 394 48.92 48.47 -18.60
N LYS A 395 49.99 48.00 -17.94
CA LYS A 395 51.41 48.36 -18.21
C LYS A 395 52.39 47.52 -17.38
N LEU A 396 53.26 46.78 -18.07
CA LEU A 396 54.58 46.31 -17.60
C LEU A 396 55.49 47.53 -17.26
N PRO A 397 56.49 47.42 -16.35
CA PRO A 397 57.77 46.73 -16.60
C PRO A 397 58.30 45.88 -15.42
N ILE A 398 58.94 44.74 -15.68
CA ILE A 398 60.41 44.52 -15.66
C ILE A 398 61.11 45.14 -14.43
N THR A 399 61.28 44.36 -13.36
CA THR A 399 62.54 43.72 -12.89
C THR A 399 62.22 42.78 -11.74
#